data_AF-A0A7V8E4S9-F1
#
_entry.id   AF-A0A7V8E4S9-F1
#
_cell.length_a   1.000
_cell.length_b   1.000
_cell.length_c   1.000
_cell.angle_alpha   90.00
_cell.angle_beta   90.00
_cell.angle_gamma   90.00
#
_symmetry.space_group_name_H-M   'P 1'
#
loop_
_entity.id
_entity.type
_entity.pdbx_description
1 polymer ?
#
loop_
_entity_poly.entity_id
_entity_poly.type
_entity_poly.pdbx_seq_one_letter_code
_entity_poly.pdbx_strand_id
1 'polypeptide(L)'
;MLEKYKGDARVRVVAVATAFEKDKYPFMSDEGKIREMLKQKKYEFAVMRDRDEKSVRMFGVGNSYGTPMTVVLDREGVVRWHGFNGQAETAKAIEDTVAKLVAAYDAPAMEIKDKGLAACAKAYAAGDFGKAYTEAKAASGKVSVSADGRAEAMAVMKALEEASAKAMAEAQAKRDGGHPADALARLERMGKTYKGVPKTQDPADLLKKWKADDEMKKEQKAEEGLNAILAALGAPNADPAVLAKDLDKLAETHRGTKVAERIKSLSALLR
;
A
#
# COMPACT_ATOMS: atom_id res chain seq x y z
N MET A 1 -0.41 7.83 -11.61
CA MET A 1 -0.03 8.28 -10.25
C MET A 1 -0.07 7.13 -9.25
N LEU A 2 -1.23 6.53 -8.96
CA LEU A 2 -1.32 5.46 -7.94
C LEU A 2 -1.35 4.02 -8.48
N GLU A 3 -1.11 3.81 -9.78
CA GLU A 3 -1.09 2.48 -10.39
C GLU A 3 -0.10 1.51 -9.74
N LYS A 4 1.04 2.01 -9.24
CA LYS A 4 2.02 1.20 -8.50
C LYS A 4 1.49 0.62 -7.18
N TYR A 5 0.37 1.14 -6.67
CA TYR A 5 -0.32 0.64 -5.48
C TYR A 5 -1.58 -0.15 -5.82
N LYS A 6 -1.84 -0.42 -7.11
CA LYS A 6 -2.97 -1.26 -7.53
C LYS A 6 -2.81 -2.65 -6.92
N GLY A 7 -3.82 -3.09 -6.16
CA GLY A 7 -3.80 -4.35 -5.44
C GLY A 7 -3.15 -4.31 -4.05
N ASP A 8 -2.48 -3.23 -3.65
CA ASP A 8 -1.93 -3.12 -2.29
C ASP A 8 -3.08 -2.97 -1.29
N ALA A 9 -3.27 -3.95 -0.40
CA ALA A 9 -4.36 -3.96 0.58
C ALA A 9 -4.35 -2.74 1.53
N ARG A 10 -3.20 -2.08 1.68
CA ARG A 10 -3.00 -0.94 2.59
C ARG A 10 -3.34 0.41 1.96
N VAL A 11 -3.50 0.44 0.64
CA VAL A 11 -3.90 1.64 -0.10
C VAL A 11 -5.29 1.41 -0.68
N ARG A 12 -6.20 2.33 -0.39
CA ARG A 12 -7.54 2.36 -0.97
C ARG A 12 -7.74 3.72 -1.61
N VAL A 13 -8.12 3.71 -2.89
CA VAL A 13 -8.46 4.91 -3.64
C VAL A 13 -9.96 4.89 -3.86
N VAL A 14 -10.61 5.98 -3.50
CA VAL A 14 -12.04 6.19 -3.71
C VAL A 14 -12.22 7.54 -4.36
N ALA A 15 -12.96 7.60 -5.46
CA ALA A 15 -13.43 8.85 -6.03
C ALA A 15 -14.75 9.24 -5.37
N VAL A 16 -14.80 10.46 -4.83
CA VAL A 16 -16.02 11.02 -4.25
C VAL A 16 -16.53 12.12 -5.18
N ALA A 17 -17.66 11.87 -5.81
CA ALA A 17 -18.39 12.88 -6.57
C ALA A 17 -19.22 13.71 -5.60
N THR A 18 -18.96 15.01 -5.57
CA THR A 18 -19.69 15.98 -4.76
C THR A 18 -20.64 16.76 -5.66
N ALA A 19 -21.77 17.23 -5.15
CA ALA A 19 -22.76 17.97 -5.93
C ALA A 19 -22.34 19.42 -6.25
N PHE A 20 -21.09 19.78 -5.96
CA PHE A 20 -20.46 21.05 -6.27
C PHE A 20 -20.56 21.25 -7.79
N GLU A 21 -21.43 22.15 -8.24
CA GLU A 21 -21.74 22.41 -9.65
C GLU A 21 -22.72 21.45 -10.37
N LYS A 22 -23.66 20.81 -9.67
CA LYS A 22 -24.76 20.05 -10.31
C LYS A 22 -25.51 20.84 -11.41
N ASP A 23 -25.55 22.16 -11.26
CA ASP A 23 -26.21 23.08 -12.20
C ASP A 23 -25.36 23.37 -13.44
N LYS A 24 -24.03 23.18 -13.39
CA LYS A 24 -23.12 23.30 -14.55
C LYS A 24 -22.81 21.96 -15.20
N TYR A 25 -22.80 20.87 -14.42
CA TYR A 25 -22.48 19.53 -14.88
C TYR A 25 -23.56 18.52 -14.44
N PRO A 26 -24.71 18.47 -15.13
CA PRO A 26 -25.84 17.61 -14.76
C PRO A 26 -25.48 16.13 -14.68
N PHE A 27 -24.48 15.67 -15.44
CA PHE A 27 -24.00 14.28 -15.38
C PHE A 27 -23.30 13.93 -14.06
N MET A 28 -22.77 14.90 -13.32
CA MET A 28 -22.18 14.66 -11.98
C MET A 28 -23.25 14.35 -10.92
N SER A 29 -24.52 14.57 -11.26
CA SER A 29 -25.66 14.14 -10.44
C SER A 29 -26.12 12.71 -10.73
N ASP A 30 -25.43 11.98 -11.61
CA ASP A 30 -25.76 10.61 -12.02
C ASP A 30 -24.57 9.68 -11.78
N GLU A 31 -24.71 8.80 -10.79
CA GLU A 31 -23.66 7.83 -10.41
C GLU A 31 -23.32 6.87 -11.55
N GLY A 32 -24.30 6.50 -12.38
CA GLY A 32 -24.10 5.65 -13.55
C GLY A 32 -23.22 6.32 -14.60
N LYS A 33 -23.49 7.60 -14.89
CA LYS A 33 -22.68 8.39 -15.84
C LYS A 33 -21.27 8.66 -15.33
N ILE A 34 -21.10 8.90 -14.04
CA ILE A 34 -19.76 9.06 -13.45
C ILE A 34 -18.97 7.75 -13.57
N ARG A 35 -19.59 6.61 -13.25
CA ARG A 35 -18.96 5.29 -13.41
C ARG A 35 -18.60 5.02 -14.87
N GLU A 36 -19.47 5.35 -15.81
CA GLU A 36 -19.21 5.19 -17.24
C GLU A 36 -18.04 6.07 -17.72
N MET A 37 -18.00 7.35 -17.32
CA MET A 37 -16.90 8.25 -17.63
C MET A 37 -15.56 7.75 -17.06
N LEU A 38 -15.54 7.30 -15.80
CA LEU A 38 -14.33 6.77 -15.17
C LEU A 38 -13.85 5.49 -15.84
N LYS A 39 -14.79 4.64 -16.27
CA LYS A 39 -14.52 3.43 -17.04
C LYS A 39 -13.95 3.74 -18.42
N GLN A 40 -14.46 4.74 -19.14
CA GLN A 40 -13.86 5.21 -20.40
C GLN A 40 -12.40 5.67 -20.20
N LYS A 41 -12.10 6.27 -19.05
CA LYS A 41 -10.74 6.66 -18.64
C LYS A 41 -9.91 5.53 -18.05
N LYS A 42 -10.42 4.29 -18.04
CA LYS A 42 -9.77 3.09 -17.48
C LYS A 42 -9.40 3.23 -15.99
N TYR A 43 -10.16 4.01 -15.24
CA TYR A 43 -10.02 4.07 -13.80
C TYR A 43 -10.80 2.94 -13.13
N GLU A 44 -10.15 2.26 -12.19
CA GLU A 44 -10.69 1.07 -11.50
C GLU A 44 -10.98 1.31 -10.01
N PHE A 45 -10.90 2.56 -9.52
CA PHE A 45 -11.21 2.86 -8.12
C PHE A 45 -12.71 2.94 -7.86
N ALA A 46 -13.11 2.63 -6.62
CA ALA A 46 -14.50 2.74 -6.19
C ALA A 46 -15.00 4.19 -6.29
N VAL A 47 -16.28 4.35 -6.61
CA VAL A 47 -16.93 5.65 -6.80
C VAL A 47 -18.05 5.79 -5.79
N MET A 48 -18.01 6.88 -5.03
CA MET A 48 -19.05 7.25 -4.07
C MET A 48 -19.62 8.62 -4.44
N ARG A 49 -20.89 8.83 -4.07
CA ARG A 49 -21.55 10.13 -4.20
C ARG A 49 -21.81 10.72 -2.83
N ASP A 50 -21.33 11.93 -2.63
CA ASP A 50 -21.65 12.76 -1.48
C ASP A 50 -22.86 13.64 -1.81
N ARG A 51 -24.05 13.17 -1.44
CA ARG A 51 -25.34 13.83 -1.74
C ARG A 51 -25.55 15.12 -0.95
N ASP A 52 -24.96 15.20 0.24
CA ASP A 52 -25.15 16.28 1.20
C ASP A 52 -23.96 17.25 1.24
N GLU A 53 -22.94 17.02 0.41
CA GLU A 53 -21.67 17.79 0.37
C GLU A 53 -20.94 17.82 1.72
N LYS A 54 -21.16 16.81 2.57
CA LYS A 54 -20.55 16.72 3.90
C LYS A 54 -19.04 16.54 3.83
N SER A 55 -18.56 15.76 2.86
CA SER A 55 -17.12 15.56 2.63
C SER A 55 -16.43 16.85 2.21
N VAL A 56 -17.12 17.71 1.46
CA VAL A 56 -16.58 19.01 1.02
C VAL A 56 -16.27 19.89 2.23
N ARG A 57 -17.22 19.96 3.16
CA ARG A 57 -17.09 20.72 4.41
C ARG A 57 -16.08 20.08 5.36
N MET A 58 -16.14 18.75 5.51
CA MET A 58 -15.27 18.00 6.42
C MET A 58 -13.79 18.13 6.06
N PHE A 59 -13.45 18.08 4.77
CA PHE A 59 -12.06 18.14 4.31
C PHE A 59 -11.64 19.53 3.80
N GLY A 60 -12.51 20.54 3.90
CA GLY A 60 -12.20 21.90 3.47
C GLY A 60 -11.92 22.04 1.97
N VAL A 61 -12.40 21.11 1.14
CA VAL A 61 -12.08 21.04 -0.31
C VAL A 61 -12.95 21.96 -1.19
N GLY A 62 -13.85 22.75 -0.61
CA GLY A 62 -14.81 23.60 -1.34
C GLY A 62 -14.38 25.05 -1.62
N ASN A 63 -13.30 25.55 -1.00
CA ASN A 63 -13.03 26.99 -0.99
C ASN A 63 -12.02 27.47 -2.05
N SER A 64 -11.29 26.58 -2.73
CA SER A 64 -10.26 27.02 -3.66
C SER A 64 -9.87 25.91 -4.67
N TYR A 65 -9.92 26.25 -5.97
CA TYR A 65 -9.26 25.58 -7.11
C TYR A 65 -9.96 24.48 -7.92
N GLY A 66 -11.24 24.17 -7.68
CA GLY A 66 -12.02 23.29 -8.57
C GLY A 66 -11.63 21.80 -8.49
N THR A 67 -12.22 20.97 -9.36
CA THR A 67 -12.01 19.52 -9.37
C THR A 67 -10.93 19.10 -10.38
N PRO A 68 -10.09 18.08 -10.10
CA PRO A 68 -10.13 17.18 -8.96
C PRO A 68 -9.32 17.65 -7.73
N MET A 69 -9.87 17.42 -6.55
CA MET A 69 -9.16 17.54 -5.27
C MET A 69 -8.80 16.14 -4.75
N THR A 70 -7.60 15.98 -4.19
CA THR A 70 -7.18 14.74 -3.55
C THR A 70 -7.02 14.97 -2.05
N VAL A 71 -7.41 13.98 -1.25
CA VAL A 71 -7.16 13.91 0.20
C VAL A 71 -6.50 12.57 0.48
N VAL A 72 -5.37 12.60 1.21
CA VAL A 72 -4.67 11.39 1.67
C VAL A 72 -4.86 11.29 3.17
N LEU A 73 -5.54 10.22 3.58
CA LEU A 73 -5.74 9.86 4.98
C LEU A 73 -4.75 8.76 5.36
N ASP A 74 -4.30 8.76 6.62
CA ASP A 74 -3.62 7.60 7.19
C ASP A 74 -4.60 6.55 7.74
N ARG A 75 -4.07 5.50 8.38
CA ARG A 75 -4.86 4.42 8.97
C ARG A 75 -5.80 4.90 10.09
N GLU A 76 -5.48 6.00 10.77
CA GLU A 76 -6.28 6.57 11.85
C GLU A 76 -7.33 7.56 11.33
N GLY A 77 -7.38 7.79 10.02
CA GLY A 77 -8.28 8.75 9.40
C GLY A 77 -7.77 10.20 9.48
N VAL A 78 -6.51 10.42 9.86
CA VAL A 78 -5.91 11.75 9.94
C VAL A 78 -5.49 12.20 8.54
N VAL A 79 -5.81 13.45 8.19
CA VAL A 79 -5.38 14.06 6.93
C VAL A 79 -3.86 14.29 6.96
N ARG A 80 -3.15 13.64 6.03
CA ARG A 80 -1.70 13.77 5.88
C ARG A 80 -1.31 14.62 4.68
N TRP A 81 -2.22 14.72 3.71
CA TRP A 81 -2.08 15.61 2.57
C TRP A 81 -3.46 15.96 2.01
N HIS A 82 -3.64 17.19 1.55
CA HIS A 82 -4.82 17.61 0.79
C HIS A 82 -4.43 18.69 -0.23
N GLY A 83 -5.06 18.69 -1.41
CA GLY A 83 -4.76 19.70 -2.42
C GLY A 83 -5.33 19.41 -3.81
N PHE A 84 -5.19 20.41 -4.68
CA PHE A 84 -5.65 20.35 -6.07
C PHE A 84 -4.73 19.48 -6.94
N ASN A 85 -5.31 18.48 -7.60
CA ASN A 85 -4.61 17.46 -8.37
C ASN A 85 -4.64 17.76 -9.88
N GLY A 86 -4.14 18.93 -10.28
CA GLY A 86 -4.04 19.35 -11.67
C GLY A 86 -2.63 19.65 -12.18
N GLN A 87 -1.60 19.51 -11.34
CA GLN A 87 -0.19 19.80 -11.68
C GLN A 87 0.72 18.60 -11.39
N ALA A 88 1.79 18.46 -12.18
CA ALA A 88 2.73 17.34 -12.07
C ALA A 88 3.45 17.29 -10.71
N GLU A 89 3.74 18.45 -10.10
CA GLU A 89 4.36 18.55 -8.78
C GLU A 89 3.46 18.01 -7.67
N THR A 90 2.14 18.23 -7.78
CA THR A 90 1.13 17.68 -6.87
C THR A 90 1.09 16.15 -6.93
N ALA A 91 1.23 15.58 -8.13
CA ALA A 91 1.22 14.14 -8.32
C ALA A 91 2.33 13.44 -7.56
N LYS A 92 3.54 14.01 -7.63
CA LYS A 92 4.69 13.51 -6.89
C LYS A 92 4.49 13.64 -5.38
N ALA A 93 3.94 14.76 -4.89
CA ALA A 93 3.67 14.96 -3.47
C ALA A 93 2.67 13.93 -2.90
N ILE A 94 1.62 13.60 -3.65
CA ILE A 94 0.66 12.55 -3.29
C ILE A 94 1.38 11.19 -3.23
N GLU A 95 2.15 10.85 -4.27
CA GLU A 95 2.90 9.58 -4.30
C GLU A 95 3.91 9.45 -3.16
N ASP A 96 4.65 10.52 -2.85
CA ASP A 96 5.62 10.55 -1.75
C ASP A 96 4.93 10.41 -0.40
N THR A 97 3.76 11.04 -0.23
CA THR A 97 2.95 10.91 0.99
C THR A 97 2.44 9.48 1.16
N VAL A 98 1.83 8.91 0.11
CA VAL A 98 1.35 7.52 0.14
C VAL A 98 2.51 6.56 0.39
N ALA A 99 3.67 6.77 -0.24
CA ALA A 99 4.86 5.96 0.00
C ALA A 99 5.31 6.01 1.47
N LYS A 100 5.35 7.20 2.08
CA LYS A 100 5.68 7.36 3.51
C LYS A 100 4.67 6.66 4.41
N LEU A 101 3.38 6.81 4.15
CA LEU A 101 2.35 6.17 4.97
C LEU A 101 2.35 4.65 4.81
N VAL A 102 2.59 4.15 3.60
CA VAL A 102 2.74 2.72 3.35
C VAL A 102 4.00 2.16 4.01
N ALA A 103 5.11 2.92 4.04
CA ALA A 103 6.31 2.54 4.78
C ALA A 103 6.07 2.56 6.30
N ALA A 104 5.31 3.54 6.80
CA ALA A 104 4.94 3.67 8.20
C ALA A 104 3.83 2.70 8.64
N TYR A 105 3.07 2.10 7.72
CA TYR A 105 1.95 1.22 8.03
C TYR A 105 2.38 0.01 8.87
N ASP A 106 3.60 -0.48 8.61
CA ASP A 106 4.21 -1.61 9.31
C ASP A 106 5.18 -1.14 10.42
N ALA A 107 5.27 0.16 10.68
CA ALA A 107 6.14 0.73 11.69
C ALA A 107 5.49 0.73 13.08
N PRO A 108 6.27 0.62 14.16
CA PRO A 108 5.77 0.88 15.50
C PRO A 108 5.21 2.32 15.59
N ALA A 109 4.16 2.54 16.36
CA ALA A 109 3.77 3.91 16.72
C ALA A 109 4.66 4.35 17.89
N MET A 110 5.69 5.14 17.62
CA MET A 110 6.55 5.72 18.66
C MET A 110 6.72 7.22 18.46
N GLU A 111 6.64 7.93 19.57
CA GLU A 111 7.02 9.34 19.67
C GLU A 111 8.40 9.41 20.32
N ILE A 112 9.37 10.04 19.64
CA ILE A 112 10.73 10.24 20.16
C ILE A 112 10.84 11.68 20.68
N LYS A 113 10.96 11.83 21.99
CA LYS A 113 10.84 13.12 22.70
C LYS A 113 12.18 13.74 23.06
N ASP A 114 13.21 12.94 23.32
CA ASP A 114 14.51 13.45 23.73
C ASP A 114 15.23 14.18 22.58
N LYS A 115 15.67 15.42 22.85
CA LYS A 115 16.36 16.27 21.85
C LYS A 115 17.71 15.69 21.42
N GLY A 116 18.36 14.90 22.26
CA GLY A 116 19.56 14.12 21.95
C GLY A 116 19.32 13.01 20.92
N LEU A 117 18.05 12.69 20.63
CA LEU A 117 17.63 11.74 19.60
C LEU A 117 17.05 12.42 18.34
N ALA A 118 17.25 13.72 18.13
CA ALA A 118 16.67 14.44 17.00
C ALA A 118 16.99 13.81 15.62
N ALA A 119 18.21 13.27 15.44
CA ALA A 119 18.59 12.57 14.21
C ALA A 119 17.83 11.24 14.03
N CYS A 120 17.66 10.49 15.12
CA CYS A 120 16.84 9.28 15.16
C CYS A 120 15.38 9.61 14.85
N ALA A 121 14.79 10.60 15.53
CA ALA A 121 13.42 11.06 15.32
C ALA A 121 13.17 11.49 13.86
N LYS A 122 14.11 12.24 13.27
CA LYS A 122 14.03 12.66 11.86
C LYS A 122 14.06 11.47 10.89
N ALA A 123 14.96 10.51 11.12
CA ALA A 123 15.05 9.31 10.28
C ALA A 123 13.80 8.43 10.44
N TYR A 124 13.30 8.28 11.66
CA TYR A 124 12.10 7.54 11.99
C TYR A 124 10.87 8.12 11.28
N ALA A 125 10.67 9.44 11.39
CA ALA A 125 9.57 10.15 10.72
C ALA A 125 9.67 10.10 9.18
N ALA A 126 10.87 9.91 8.64
CA ALA A 126 11.09 9.73 7.21
C ALA A 126 10.83 8.30 6.71
N GLY A 127 10.63 7.33 7.62
CA GLY A 127 10.50 5.91 7.28
C GLY A 127 11.82 5.20 6.98
N ASP A 128 12.96 5.83 7.27
CA ASP A 128 14.29 5.24 7.15
C ASP A 128 14.67 4.58 8.48
N PHE A 129 14.08 3.42 8.74
CA PHE A 129 14.22 2.71 10.02
C PHE A 129 15.63 2.12 10.22
N GLY A 130 16.32 1.77 9.14
CA GLY A 130 17.73 1.40 9.17
C GLY A 130 18.62 2.51 9.74
N LYS A 131 18.43 3.73 9.23
CA LYS A 131 19.11 4.91 9.78
C LYS A 131 18.63 5.24 11.18
N ALA A 132 17.33 5.20 11.46
CA ALA A 132 16.79 5.46 12.79
C ALA A 132 17.39 4.52 13.86
N TYR A 133 17.54 3.23 13.53
CA TYR A 133 18.19 2.24 14.38
C TYR A 133 19.67 2.59 14.62
N THR A 134 20.39 2.93 13.56
CA THR A 134 21.82 3.29 13.66
C THR A 134 22.05 4.53 14.53
N GLU A 135 21.20 5.56 14.35
CA GLU A 135 21.25 6.78 15.16
C GLU A 135 20.87 6.51 16.63
N ALA A 136 19.85 5.67 16.87
CA ALA A 136 19.48 5.24 18.23
C ALA A 136 20.62 4.48 18.92
N LYS A 137 21.26 3.53 18.21
CA LYS A 137 22.40 2.78 18.72
C LYS A 137 23.60 3.68 19.03
N ALA A 138 23.87 4.66 18.18
CA ALA A 138 24.92 5.64 18.43
C ALA A 138 24.60 6.51 19.65
N ALA A 139 23.33 6.91 19.82
CA ALA A 139 22.89 7.73 20.94
C ALA A 139 22.89 6.96 22.28
N SER A 140 22.55 5.68 22.29
CA SER A 140 22.53 4.87 23.52
C SER A 140 23.91 4.77 24.19
N GLY A 141 25.00 4.91 23.43
CA GLY A 141 26.37 4.91 23.94
C GLY A 141 26.95 6.28 24.28
N LYS A 142 26.25 7.38 23.99
CA LYS A 142 26.77 8.74 24.23
C LYS A 142 26.49 9.19 25.66
N VAL A 143 27.54 9.65 26.35
CA VAL A 143 27.44 10.23 27.70
C VAL A 143 26.64 11.53 27.71
N SER A 144 26.60 12.25 26.58
CA SER A 144 25.84 13.50 26.41
C SER A 144 24.33 13.30 26.27
N VAL A 145 23.85 12.06 26.18
CA VAL A 145 22.42 11.74 26.14
C VAL A 145 21.96 11.42 27.56
N SER A 146 20.80 11.95 27.92
CA SER A 146 20.20 11.73 29.24
C SER A 146 19.96 10.24 29.52
N ALA A 147 19.76 9.85 30.78
CA ALA A 147 19.37 8.47 31.09
C ALA A 147 18.06 8.08 30.38
N ASP A 148 17.08 8.99 30.38
CA ASP A 148 15.80 8.82 29.71
C ASP A 148 15.96 8.70 28.19
N GLY A 149 16.79 9.54 27.57
CA GLY A 149 17.09 9.47 26.14
C GLY A 149 17.81 8.19 25.74
N ARG A 150 18.66 7.62 26.62
CA ARG A 150 19.26 6.30 26.37
C ARG A 150 18.23 5.18 26.48
N ALA A 151 17.29 5.27 27.44
CA ALA A 151 16.18 4.33 27.55
C ALA A 151 15.25 4.40 26.33
N GLU A 152 14.93 5.61 25.87
CA GLU A 152 14.14 5.86 24.66
C GLU A 152 14.85 5.31 23.41
N ALA A 153 16.16 5.54 23.26
CA ALA A 153 16.95 4.95 22.17
C ALA A 153 16.91 3.41 22.17
N MET A 154 17.01 2.78 23.34
CA MET A 154 16.89 1.33 23.49
C MET A 154 15.49 0.83 23.14
N ALA A 155 14.44 1.55 23.56
CA ALA A 155 13.07 1.25 23.18
C ALA A 155 12.88 1.34 21.66
N VAL A 156 13.46 2.37 21.01
CA VAL A 156 13.42 2.52 19.56
C VAL A 156 14.06 1.34 18.85
N MET A 157 15.28 0.96 19.27
CA MET A 157 15.99 -0.18 18.69
C MET A 157 15.18 -1.47 18.81
N LYS A 158 14.64 -1.75 20.00
CA LYS A 158 13.83 -2.95 20.25
C LYS A 158 12.57 -2.97 19.37
N ALA A 159 11.84 -1.87 19.31
CA ALA A 159 10.61 -1.77 18.51
C ALA A 159 10.89 -1.96 17.01
N LEU A 160 12.00 -1.42 16.49
CA LEU A 160 12.40 -1.60 15.10
C LEU A 160 12.85 -3.04 14.79
N GLU A 161 13.53 -3.71 15.72
CA GLU A 161 13.86 -5.14 15.59
C GLU A 161 12.59 -6.00 15.54
N GLU A 162 11.64 -5.76 16.45
CA GLU A 162 10.36 -6.48 16.49
C GLU A 162 9.52 -6.24 15.23
N ALA A 163 9.44 -4.99 14.77
CA ALA A 163 8.73 -4.64 13.54
C ALA A 163 9.37 -5.27 12.29
N SER A 164 10.70 -5.25 12.20
CA SER A 164 11.41 -5.92 11.11
C SER A 164 11.15 -7.43 11.12
N ALA A 165 11.22 -8.07 12.29
CA ALA A 165 10.94 -9.50 12.43
C ALA A 165 9.49 -9.85 12.04
N LYS A 166 8.53 -9.03 12.46
CA LYS A 166 7.12 -9.19 12.08
C LYS A 166 6.92 -9.02 10.58
N ALA A 167 7.52 -8.01 9.97
CA ALA A 167 7.42 -7.79 8.53
C ALA A 167 8.03 -8.95 7.72
N MET A 168 9.12 -9.57 8.19
CA MET A 168 9.69 -10.78 7.60
C MET A 168 8.70 -11.95 7.69
N ALA A 169 8.10 -12.15 8.87
CA ALA A 169 7.12 -13.21 9.08
C ALA A 169 5.88 -13.02 8.19
N GLU A 170 5.42 -11.78 7.99
CA GLU A 170 4.32 -11.47 7.07
C GLU A 170 4.70 -11.72 5.59
N ALA A 171 5.93 -11.40 5.19
CA ALA A 171 6.41 -11.72 3.84
C ALA A 171 6.45 -13.25 3.62
N GLN A 172 6.92 -14.00 4.61
CA GLN A 172 6.93 -15.47 4.58
C GLN A 172 5.50 -16.03 4.55
N ALA A 173 4.59 -15.53 5.39
CA ALA A 173 3.19 -15.94 5.38
C ALA A 173 2.50 -15.67 4.03
N LYS A 174 2.85 -14.56 3.36
CA LYS A 174 2.35 -14.27 2.01
C LYS A 174 2.86 -15.25 0.97
N ARG A 175 4.16 -15.58 1.01
CA ARG A 175 4.73 -16.65 0.17
C ARG A 175 4.02 -17.98 0.45
N ASP A 176 3.84 -18.31 1.72
CA ASP A 176 3.26 -19.57 2.14
C ASP A 176 1.76 -19.70 1.84
N GLY A 177 1.05 -18.57 1.78
CA GLY A 177 -0.34 -18.48 1.34
C GLY A 177 -0.54 -18.38 -0.18
N GLY A 178 0.53 -18.53 -0.98
CA GLY A 178 0.43 -18.47 -2.44
C GLY A 178 0.19 -17.07 -2.98
N HIS A 179 0.78 -16.04 -2.34
CA HIS A 179 0.80 -14.65 -2.81
C HIS A 179 2.24 -14.20 -3.09
N PRO A 180 2.93 -14.80 -4.09
CA PRO A 180 4.36 -14.58 -4.33
C PRO A 180 4.69 -13.12 -4.70
N ALA A 181 3.84 -12.42 -5.47
CA ALA A 181 4.07 -11.01 -5.82
C ALA A 181 4.02 -10.11 -4.59
N ASP A 182 3.02 -10.29 -3.71
CA ASP A 182 2.93 -9.57 -2.43
C ASP A 182 4.15 -9.83 -1.55
N ALA A 183 4.58 -11.10 -1.49
CA ALA A 183 5.71 -11.53 -0.66
C ALA A 183 7.02 -10.85 -1.11
N LEU A 184 7.30 -10.84 -2.42
CA LEU A 184 8.47 -10.17 -3.00
C LEU A 184 8.40 -8.65 -2.84
N ALA A 185 7.24 -8.03 -3.07
CA ALA A 185 7.06 -6.59 -2.88
C ALA A 185 7.29 -6.17 -1.41
N ARG A 186 6.91 -7.02 -0.44
CA ARG A 186 7.21 -6.82 0.98
C ARG A 186 8.72 -6.89 1.24
N LEU A 187 9.40 -7.94 0.81
CA LEU A 187 10.86 -8.05 1.00
C LEU A 187 11.63 -6.89 0.36
N GLU A 188 11.24 -6.46 -0.84
CA GLU A 188 11.90 -5.33 -1.51
C GLU A 188 11.76 -4.03 -0.71
N ARG A 189 10.58 -3.77 -0.13
CA ARG A 189 10.38 -2.61 0.74
C ARG A 189 11.18 -2.73 2.03
N MET A 190 11.19 -3.90 2.64
CA MET A 190 11.98 -4.13 3.86
C MET A 190 13.46 -3.89 3.63
N GLY A 191 14.01 -4.33 2.49
CA GLY A 191 15.40 -4.04 2.12
C GLY A 191 15.70 -2.54 1.95
N LYS A 192 14.67 -1.72 1.69
CA LYS A 192 14.79 -0.26 1.61
C LYS A 192 14.61 0.42 2.98
N THR A 193 13.64 -0.02 3.79
CA THR A 193 13.26 0.66 5.04
C THR A 193 14.02 0.16 6.26
N TYR A 194 14.33 -1.13 6.36
CA TYR A 194 14.94 -1.78 7.53
C TYR A 194 16.41 -2.17 7.32
N LYS A 195 17.07 -1.60 6.30
CA LYS A 195 18.47 -1.91 5.98
C LYS A 195 19.38 -1.66 7.19
N GLY A 196 20.08 -2.70 7.65
CA GLY A 196 21.02 -2.61 8.79
C GLY A 196 20.42 -2.90 10.17
N VAL A 197 19.15 -3.32 10.26
CA VAL A 197 18.56 -3.77 11.53
C VAL A 197 18.99 -5.24 11.83
N PRO A 198 19.61 -5.56 13.00
CA PRO A 198 20.48 -6.74 13.14
C PRO A 198 19.85 -8.13 13.32
N LYS A 199 18.52 -8.29 13.30
CA LYS A 199 17.85 -9.56 13.68
C LYS A 199 17.00 -10.20 12.58
N THR A 200 17.11 -9.72 11.37
CA THR A 200 16.42 -10.31 10.23
C THR A 200 17.45 -10.77 9.21
N GLN A 201 17.24 -11.96 8.62
CA GLN A 201 17.93 -12.36 7.39
C GLN A 201 17.88 -11.16 6.44
N ASP A 202 19.01 -10.79 5.82
CA ASP A 202 19.06 -9.60 4.97
C ASP A 202 17.94 -9.69 3.93
N PRO A 203 16.93 -8.80 3.98
CA PRO A 203 15.80 -8.87 3.08
C PRO A 203 16.23 -8.80 1.62
N ALA A 204 17.37 -8.13 1.32
CA ALA A 204 17.92 -8.06 -0.03
C ALA A 204 18.46 -9.43 -0.50
N ASP A 205 19.16 -10.16 0.37
CA ASP A 205 19.65 -11.50 0.06
C ASP A 205 18.50 -12.50 -0.08
N LEU A 206 17.51 -12.43 0.81
CA LEU A 206 16.33 -13.28 0.72
C LEU A 206 15.52 -12.98 -0.54
N LEU A 207 15.37 -11.70 -0.89
CA LEU A 207 14.72 -11.28 -2.13
C LEU A 207 15.44 -11.84 -3.36
N LYS A 208 16.77 -11.77 -3.40
CA LYS A 208 17.58 -12.34 -4.48
C LYS A 208 17.39 -13.85 -4.57
N LYS A 209 17.38 -14.55 -3.43
CA LYS A 209 17.11 -15.99 -3.35
C LYS A 209 15.72 -16.33 -3.88
N TRP A 210 14.68 -15.61 -3.46
CA TRP A 210 13.31 -15.87 -3.89
C TRP A 210 13.06 -15.54 -5.36
N LYS A 211 13.72 -14.51 -5.91
CA LYS A 211 13.65 -14.22 -7.36
C LYS A 211 14.34 -15.30 -8.20
N ALA A 212 15.35 -15.97 -7.65
CA ALA A 212 16.06 -17.05 -8.32
C ALA A 212 15.34 -18.41 -8.20
N ASP A 213 14.50 -18.60 -7.19
CA ASP A 213 13.76 -19.82 -6.89
C ASP A 213 12.73 -20.16 -7.99
N ASP A 214 12.87 -21.36 -8.57
CA ASP A 214 12.01 -21.81 -9.68
C ASP A 214 10.57 -22.11 -9.23
N GLU A 215 10.34 -22.50 -7.97
CA GLU A 215 8.98 -22.63 -7.44
C GLU A 215 8.33 -21.25 -7.33
N MET A 216 9.04 -20.26 -6.82
CA MET A 216 8.56 -18.88 -6.76
C MET A 216 8.21 -18.34 -8.14
N LYS A 217 9.04 -18.59 -9.16
CA LYS A 217 8.73 -18.18 -10.55
C LYS A 217 7.47 -18.84 -11.09
N LYS A 218 7.25 -20.13 -10.80
CA LYS A 218 6.03 -20.85 -11.20
C LYS A 218 4.79 -20.26 -10.54
N GLU A 219 4.86 -19.98 -9.23
CA GLU A 219 3.80 -19.33 -8.47
C GLU A 219 3.52 -17.91 -9.02
N GLN A 220 4.56 -17.12 -9.31
CA GLN A 220 4.39 -15.78 -9.90
C GLN A 220 3.67 -15.82 -11.24
N LYS A 221 4.06 -16.74 -12.13
CA LYS A 221 3.42 -16.90 -13.43
C LYS A 221 1.94 -17.29 -13.29
N ALA A 222 1.61 -18.13 -12.31
CA ALA A 222 0.23 -18.48 -11.99
C ALA A 222 -0.54 -17.24 -11.47
N GLU A 223 0.06 -16.42 -10.61
CA GLU A 223 -0.55 -15.21 -10.06
C GLU A 223 -0.75 -14.13 -11.12
N GLU A 224 0.18 -13.96 -12.06
CA GLU A 224 0.03 -13.09 -13.23
C GLU A 224 -1.15 -13.50 -14.09
N GLY A 225 -1.31 -14.81 -14.36
CA GLY A 225 -2.47 -15.35 -15.07
C GLY A 225 -3.77 -15.09 -14.32
N LEU A 226 -3.80 -15.28 -13.00
CA LEU A 226 -4.98 -15.01 -12.18
C LEU A 226 -5.35 -13.54 -12.23
N ASN A 227 -4.37 -12.65 -12.07
CA ASN A 227 -4.59 -11.20 -12.10
C ASN A 227 -5.13 -10.73 -13.47
N ALA A 228 -4.69 -11.34 -14.57
CA ALA A 228 -5.22 -11.05 -15.90
C ALA A 228 -6.71 -11.43 -16.02
N ILE A 229 -7.10 -12.59 -15.49
CA ILE A 229 -8.50 -13.03 -15.48
C ILE A 229 -9.36 -12.16 -14.55
N LEU A 230 -8.85 -11.82 -13.36
CA LEU A 230 -9.55 -10.93 -12.43
C LEU A 230 -9.74 -9.51 -13.00
N ALA A 231 -8.76 -9.00 -13.75
CA ALA A 231 -8.92 -7.73 -14.46
C ALA A 231 -10.05 -7.80 -15.51
N ALA A 232 -10.20 -8.95 -16.19
CA ALA A 232 -11.30 -9.18 -17.12
C ALA A 232 -12.67 -9.28 -16.41
N LEU A 233 -12.72 -9.77 -15.16
CA LEU A 233 -13.95 -9.79 -14.35
C LEU A 233 -14.48 -8.39 -14.02
N GLY A 234 -13.61 -7.38 -14.00
CA GLY A 234 -14.00 -5.96 -13.89
C GLY A 234 -14.61 -5.37 -15.17
N ALA A 235 -14.63 -6.11 -16.29
CA ALA A 235 -15.19 -5.64 -17.55
C ALA A 235 -16.74 -5.70 -17.54
N PRO A 236 -17.42 -4.75 -18.20
CA PRO A 236 -18.89 -4.63 -18.16
C PRO A 236 -19.65 -5.78 -18.81
N ASN A 237 -18.99 -6.53 -19.69
CA ASN A 237 -19.55 -7.67 -20.40
C ASN A 237 -18.85 -8.97 -19.97
N ALA A 238 -18.24 -8.96 -18.78
CA ALA A 238 -17.65 -10.15 -18.20
C ALA A 238 -18.73 -11.21 -18.01
N ASP A 239 -18.60 -12.33 -18.71
CA ASP A 239 -19.45 -13.50 -18.49
C ASP A 239 -18.81 -14.35 -17.36
N PRO A 240 -19.45 -14.45 -16.18
CA PRO A 240 -18.91 -15.22 -15.06
C PRO A 240 -18.67 -16.69 -15.39
N ALA A 241 -19.47 -17.29 -16.29
CA ALA A 241 -19.32 -18.69 -16.69
C ALA A 241 -18.10 -18.90 -17.61
N VAL A 242 -17.78 -17.92 -18.47
CA VAL A 242 -16.55 -17.94 -19.26
C VAL A 242 -15.34 -17.77 -18.35
N LEU A 243 -15.39 -16.83 -17.41
CA LEU A 243 -14.30 -16.59 -16.47
C LEU A 243 -14.07 -17.77 -15.53
N ALA A 244 -15.11 -18.48 -15.08
CA ALA A 244 -14.96 -19.71 -14.31
C ALA A 244 -14.20 -20.79 -15.10
N LYS A 245 -14.49 -20.95 -16.41
CA LYS A 245 -13.75 -21.88 -17.27
C LYS A 245 -12.29 -21.46 -17.48
N ASP A 246 -12.04 -20.16 -17.63
CA ASP A 246 -10.68 -19.64 -17.75
C ASP A 246 -9.87 -19.85 -16.47
N LEU A 247 -10.50 -19.68 -15.30
CA LEU A 247 -9.91 -20.01 -14.00
C LEU A 247 -9.59 -21.51 -13.90
N ASP A 248 -10.51 -22.40 -14.28
CA ASP A 248 -10.27 -23.84 -14.26
C ASP A 248 -9.09 -24.24 -15.15
N LYS A 249 -9.02 -23.69 -16.37
CA LYS A 249 -7.92 -23.92 -17.30
C LYS A 249 -6.59 -23.42 -16.75
N LEU A 250 -6.59 -22.25 -16.11
CA LEU A 250 -5.41 -21.70 -15.46
C LEU A 250 -4.96 -22.58 -14.29
N ALA A 251 -5.89 -23.05 -13.46
CA ALA A 251 -5.57 -23.96 -12.35
C ALA A 251 -4.97 -25.28 -12.82
N GLU A 252 -5.42 -25.84 -13.94
CA GLU A 252 -4.84 -27.07 -14.49
C GLU A 252 -3.46 -26.81 -15.10
N THR A 253 -3.27 -25.69 -15.80
CA THR A 253 -1.97 -25.28 -16.38
C THR A 253 -0.90 -25.10 -15.29
N HIS A 254 -1.30 -24.59 -14.13
CA HIS A 254 -0.42 -24.33 -12.99
C HIS A 254 -0.62 -25.33 -11.84
N ARG A 255 -1.05 -26.56 -12.15
CA ARG A 255 -1.32 -27.59 -11.15
C ARG A 255 -0.12 -27.83 -10.23
N GLY A 256 -0.39 -27.95 -8.93
CA GLY A 256 0.63 -28.14 -7.89
C GLY A 256 1.17 -26.83 -7.31
N THR A 257 0.72 -25.66 -7.81
CA THR A 257 0.97 -24.36 -7.17
C THR A 257 -0.11 -24.03 -6.16
N LYS A 258 0.25 -23.24 -5.14
CA LYS A 258 -0.68 -22.68 -4.15
C LYS A 258 -1.64 -21.69 -4.80
N VAL A 259 -1.17 -20.95 -5.80
CA VAL A 259 -2.05 -20.08 -6.60
C VAL A 259 -3.13 -20.92 -7.32
N ALA A 260 -2.82 -22.11 -7.85
CA ALA A 260 -3.84 -22.98 -8.45
C ALA A 260 -4.91 -23.45 -7.45
N GLU A 261 -4.56 -23.70 -6.18
CA GLU A 261 -5.54 -24.02 -5.13
C GLU A 261 -6.47 -22.83 -4.83
N ARG A 262 -5.91 -21.62 -4.79
CA ARG A 262 -6.70 -20.38 -4.68
C ARG A 262 -7.62 -20.17 -5.87
N ILE A 263 -7.12 -20.40 -7.09
CA ILE A 263 -7.90 -20.30 -8.33
C ILE A 263 -9.09 -21.25 -8.29
N LYS A 264 -8.90 -22.52 -7.85
CA LYS A 264 -10.00 -23.48 -7.71
C LYS A 264 -11.07 -23.00 -6.73
N SER A 265 -10.65 -22.43 -5.60
CA SER A 265 -11.57 -21.86 -4.61
C SER A 265 -12.37 -20.68 -5.18
N LEU A 266 -11.72 -19.81 -5.97
CA LEU A 266 -12.40 -18.69 -6.65
C LEU A 266 -13.35 -19.17 -7.76
N SER A 267 -12.96 -20.16 -8.56
CA SER A 267 -13.80 -20.76 -9.60
C SER A 267 -15.09 -21.34 -9.00
N ALA A 268 -15.00 -21.99 -7.84
CA ALA A 268 -16.16 -22.53 -7.13
C ALA A 268 -17.15 -21.46 -6.66
N LEU A 269 -16.69 -20.23 -6.38
CA LEU A 269 -17.55 -19.11 -5.96
C LEU A 269 -18.27 -18.42 -7.13
N LEU A 270 -17.81 -18.63 -8.37
CA LEU A 270 -18.39 -18.03 -9.58
C LEU A 270 -19.43 -18.93 -10.27
N ARG A 271 -19.66 -20.13 -9.72
CA ARG A 271 -20.66 -21.10 -10.17
C ARG A 271 -21.89 -21.05 -9.28
#